data_AF-K9UYG7-F1
#
_entry.id   AF-K9UYG7-F1
#
_cell.length_a   1.000
_cell.length_b   1.000
_cell.length_c   1.000
_cell.angle_alpha   90.00
_cell.angle_beta   90.00
_cell.angle_gamma   90.00
#
_symmetry.space_group_name_H-M   'P 1'
#
loop_
_entity.id
_entity.type
_entity.pdbx_description
1 polymer ?
#
loop_
_entity_poly.entity_id
_entity_poly.type
_entity_poly.pdbx_seq_one_letter_code
_entity_poly.pdbx_strand_id
1 'polypeptide(L)'
;MTSAEQQVLLKQIKLDYRQILIIYFAPDKTLQDRIDKLVETLFRANIPVPRIIEIHMELIDEFSIQLKLEGRTNETLLDYRLTLIDLLANLCEAYRRSVSQSSQIQHNLQ
;
A
#
# COMPACT_ATOMS: atom_id res chain seq x y z
N MET A 1 17.57 -11.36 -0.97
CA MET A 1 17.18 -10.67 -2.21
C MET A 1 18.40 -9.96 -2.75
N THR A 2 18.71 -10.13 -4.03
CA THR A 2 19.71 -9.32 -4.72
C THR A 2 19.18 -7.89 -4.89
N SER A 3 20.06 -6.91 -5.11
CA SER A 3 19.65 -5.51 -5.36
C SER A 3 18.67 -5.41 -6.55
N ALA A 4 18.83 -6.26 -7.57
CA ALA A 4 17.94 -6.31 -8.72
C ALA A 4 16.54 -6.84 -8.37
N GLU A 5 16.44 -7.94 -7.61
CA GLU A 5 15.16 -8.50 -7.17
C GLU A 5 14.38 -7.52 -6.28
N GLN A 6 15.08 -6.80 -5.41
CA GLN A 6 14.48 -5.77 -4.57
C GLN A 6 13.92 -4.61 -5.40
N GLN A 7 14.62 -4.17 -6.44
CA GLN A 7 14.12 -3.14 -7.35
C GLN A 7 12.89 -3.60 -8.14
N VAL A 8 12.87 -4.85 -8.60
CA VAL A 8 11.70 -5.43 -9.29
C VAL A 8 10.49 -5.46 -8.37
N LEU A 9 10.68 -5.91 -7.13
CA LEU A 9 9.61 -5.92 -6.12
C LEU A 9 9.06 -4.51 -5.85
N LEU A 10 9.94 -3.53 -5.63
CA LEU A 10 9.52 -2.15 -5.37
C LEU A 10 8.75 -1.54 -6.55
N LYS A 11 9.15 -1.85 -7.79
CA LYS A 11 8.41 -1.43 -8.98
C LYS A 11 7.01 -2.05 -9.02
N GLN A 12 6.90 -3.34 -8.69
CA GLN A 12 5.61 -4.03 -8.64
C GLN A 12 4.69 -3.41 -7.57
N ILE A 13 5.20 -3.20 -6.36
CA ILE A 13 4.48 -2.53 -5.27
C ILE A 13 3.95 -1.16 -5.72
N LYS A 14 4.79 -0.35 -6.38
CA LYS A 14 4.39 0.97 -6.88
C LYS A 14 3.30 0.88 -7.94
N LEU A 15 3.37 -0.12 -8.83
CA LEU A 15 2.33 -0.35 -9.85
C LEU A 15 1.00 -0.76 -9.22
N ASP A 16 1.01 -1.72 -8.29
CA ASP A 16 -0.19 -2.20 -7.61
C ASP A 16 -0.85 -1.09 -6.78
N TYR A 17 -0.03 -0.32 -6.05
CA TYR A 17 -0.53 0.81 -5.27
C TYR A 17 -1.10 1.93 -6.15
N ARG A 18 -0.47 2.21 -7.31
CA ARG A 18 -1.04 3.16 -8.29
C ARG A 18 -2.43 2.73 -8.74
N GLN A 19 -2.64 1.45 -9.01
CA GLN A 19 -3.96 0.94 -9.43
C GLN A 19 -5.01 1.13 -8.32
N ILE A 20 -4.64 0.87 -7.07
CA ILE A 20 -5.52 1.12 -5.92
C ILE A 20 -5.91 2.60 -5.86
N LEU A 21 -4.95 3.52 -5.96
CA LEU A 21 -5.24 4.96 -5.94
C LEU A 21 -6.24 5.36 -7.05
N ILE A 22 -6.05 4.86 -8.27
CA ILE A 22 -6.93 5.19 -9.41
C ILE A 22 -8.38 4.77 -9.16
N ILE A 23 -8.60 3.58 -8.58
CA ILE A 23 -9.94 3.03 -8.41
C ILE A 23 -10.56 3.29 -7.02
N TYR A 24 -9.81 3.88 -6.08
CA TYR A 24 -10.22 3.98 -4.66
C TYR A 24 -11.56 4.69 -4.45
N PHE A 25 -11.79 5.77 -5.19
CA PHE A 25 -13.04 6.55 -5.12
C PHE A 25 -14.08 6.12 -6.16
N ALA A 26 -13.79 5.09 -6.95
CA ALA A 26 -14.72 4.51 -7.90
C ALA A 26 -15.49 3.34 -7.26
N PRO A 27 -16.73 3.07 -7.68
CA PRO A 27 -17.46 1.88 -7.28
C PRO A 27 -16.85 0.63 -7.95
N ASP A 28 -15.74 0.13 -7.41
CA ASP A 28 -15.00 -1.04 -7.91
C ASP A 28 -15.03 -2.19 -6.89
N LYS A 29 -15.60 -3.33 -7.30
CA LYS A 29 -15.74 -4.53 -6.45
C LYS A 29 -14.41 -5.25 -6.18
N THR A 30 -13.37 -4.94 -6.94
CA THR A 30 -12.03 -5.55 -6.84
C THR A 30 -11.09 -4.75 -5.94
N LEU A 31 -11.51 -3.59 -5.43
CA LEU A 31 -10.68 -2.71 -4.61
C LEU A 31 -10.16 -3.43 -3.36
N GLN A 32 -11.03 -4.08 -2.60
CA GLN A 32 -10.64 -4.78 -1.36
C GLN A 32 -9.62 -5.89 -1.65
N ASP A 33 -9.86 -6.72 -2.67
CA ASP A 33 -8.94 -7.79 -3.06
C ASP A 33 -7.55 -7.26 -3.45
N ARG A 34 -7.47 -6.06 -4.05
CA ARG A 34 -6.21 -5.42 -4.42
C ARG A 34 -5.48 -4.89 -3.19
N ILE A 35 -6.20 -4.28 -2.25
CA ILE A 35 -5.64 -3.84 -0.96
C ILE A 35 -5.07 -5.05 -0.23
N ASP A 36 -5.84 -6.14 -0.12
CA ASP A 36 -5.41 -7.34 0.60
C ASP A 36 -4.15 -7.96 0.00
N LYS A 37 -4.08 -8.08 -1.34
CA LYS A 37 -2.88 -8.58 -2.05
C LYS A 37 -1.66 -7.69 -1.86
N LEU A 38 -1.86 -6.37 -1.89
CA LEU A 38 -0.77 -5.42 -1.65
C LEU A 38 -0.28 -5.53 -0.20
N VAL A 39 -1.19 -5.58 0.78
CA VAL A 39 -0.87 -5.75 2.20
C VAL A 39 -0.10 -7.04 2.45
N GLU A 40 -0.56 -8.16 1.87
CA GLU A 40 0.15 -9.44 1.96
C GLU A 40 1.58 -9.34 1.42
N THR A 41 1.75 -8.67 0.27
CA THR A 41 3.07 -8.45 -0.35
C THR A 41 3.97 -7.60 0.53
N LEU A 42 3.47 -6.47 1.05
CA LEU A 42 4.20 -5.56 1.93
C LEU A 42 4.62 -6.25 3.23
N PHE A 43 3.71 -7.02 3.83
CA PHE A 43 3.94 -7.76 5.06
C PHE A 43 5.02 -8.84 4.86
N ARG A 44 4.89 -9.68 3.82
CA ARG A 44 5.83 -10.77 3.53
C ARG A 44 7.23 -10.25 3.18
N ALA A 45 7.30 -9.15 2.45
CA ALA A 45 8.56 -8.53 2.08
C ALA A 45 9.16 -7.66 3.21
N ASN A 46 8.45 -7.51 4.33
CA ASN A 46 8.84 -6.70 5.47
C ASN A 46 9.25 -5.27 5.06
N ILE A 47 8.44 -4.65 4.20
CA ILE A 47 8.71 -3.31 3.70
C ILE A 47 8.53 -2.30 4.84
N PRO A 48 9.53 -1.45 5.13
CA PRO A 48 9.40 -0.43 6.17
C PRO A 48 8.28 0.57 5.84
N VAL A 49 7.48 0.94 6.84
CA VAL A 49 6.41 1.96 6.70
C VAL A 49 6.90 3.27 6.06
N PRO A 50 8.09 3.82 6.41
CA PRO A 50 8.62 5.00 5.72
C PRO A 50 8.73 4.81 4.20
N ARG A 51 9.11 3.61 3.74
CA ARG A 51 9.23 3.31 2.31
C ARG A 51 7.87 3.27 1.61
N ILE A 52 6.82 2.83 2.31
CA ILE A 52 5.44 2.86 1.78
C ILE A 52 4.98 4.32 1.61
N ILE A 53 5.27 5.17 2.59
CA ILE A 53 4.98 6.60 2.54
C ILE A 53 5.73 7.29 1.39
N GLU A 54 7.01 6.96 1.20
CA GLU A 54 7.80 7.45 0.06
C GLU A 54 7.15 7.09 -1.29
N ILE A 55 6.75 5.82 -1.47
CA ILE A 55 6.05 5.39 -2.69
C ILE A 55 4.75 6.16 -2.90
N HIS A 56 3.99 6.42 -1.83
CA HIS A 56 2.79 7.24 -1.90
C HIS A 56 3.11 8.66 -2.39
N MET A 57 4.08 9.32 -1.77
CA MET A 57 4.47 10.68 -2.15
C MET A 57 4.94 10.76 -3.60
N GLU A 58 5.75 9.79 -4.06
CA GLU A 58 6.18 9.71 -5.45
C GLU A 58 4.98 9.62 -6.42
N LEU A 59 3.95 8.83 -6.09
CA LEU A 59 2.75 8.70 -6.93
C LEU A 59 1.90 9.98 -6.93
N ILE A 60 1.76 10.65 -5.78
CA ILE A 60 1.05 11.93 -5.68
C ILE A 60 1.74 13.00 -6.53
N ASP A 61 3.07 13.06 -6.50
CA ASP A 61 3.84 13.98 -7.34
C ASP A 61 3.65 13.69 -8.83
N GLU A 62 3.65 12.41 -9.22
CA GLU A 62 3.39 12.00 -10.61
C GLU A 62 1.97 12.38 -11.07
N PHE A 63 0.94 12.16 -10.24
CA PHE A 63 -0.43 12.57 -10.55
C PHE A 63 -0.56 14.10 -10.63
N SER A 64 0.12 14.84 -9.75
CA SER A 64 0.18 16.31 -9.77
C SER A 64 0.76 16.84 -11.08
N ILE A 65 1.82 16.20 -11.60
CA ILE A 65 2.39 16.55 -12.91
C ILE A 65 1.36 16.27 -14.02
N GLN A 66 0.71 15.11 -14.01
CA GLN A 66 -0.30 14.75 -15.02
C GLN A 66 -1.49 15.71 -15.03
N LEU A 67 -2.06 16.03 -13.86
CA LEU A 67 -3.19 16.96 -13.74
C LEU A 67 -2.84 18.36 -14.24
N LYS A 68 -1.64 18.86 -13.94
CA LYS A 68 -1.16 20.14 -14.47
C LYS A 68 -1.07 20.15 -16.00
N LEU A 69 -0.59 19.06 -16.60
CA LEU A 69 -0.55 18.91 -18.05
C LEU A 69 -1.95 18.85 -18.68
N GLU A 70 -2.93 18.30 -17.96
CA GLU A 70 -4.34 18.26 -18.34
C GLU A 70 -5.11 19.57 -18.03
N GLY A 71 -4.47 20.55 -17.39
CA GLY A 71 -5.11 21.80 -16.96
C GLY A 71 -6.12 21.64 -15.81
N ARG A 72 -5.99 20.57 -15.01
CA ARG A 72 -6.87 20.24 -13.88
C ARG A 72 -6.28 20.69 -12.54
N THR A 73 -7.13 20.87 -11.53
CA THR A 73 -6.69 21.22 -10.17
C THR A 73 -6.21 19.98 -9.41
N ASN A 74 -5.33 20.22 -8.43
CA ASN A 74 -4.73 19.17 -7.60
C ASN A 74 -5.49 18.91 -6.28
N GLU A 75 -6.66 19.52 -6.09
CA GLU A 75 -7.38 19.46 -4.81
C GLU A 75 -7.78 18.03 -4.42
N THR A 76 -8.14 17.21 -5.41
CA THR A 76 -8.51 15.79 -5.23
C THR A 76 -7.33 14.91 -4.80
N LEU A 77 -6.08 15.35 -4.98
CA LEU A 77 -4.91 14.57 -4.54
C LEU A 77 -4.83 14.46 -3.02
N LEU A 78 -5.44 15.40 -2.29
CA LEU A 78 -5.49 15.36 -0.83
C LEU A 78 -6.35 14.19 -0.33
N ASP A 79 -7.33 13.76 -1.12
CA ASP A 79 -8.24 12.67 -0.75
C ASP A 79 -7.51 11.32 -0.73
N TYR A 80 -6.44 11.16 -1.51
CA TYR A 80 -5.60 9.96 -1.48
C TYR A 80 -4.89 9.72 -0.14
N ARG A 81 -4.87 10.70 0.76
CA ARG A 81 -4.47 10.48 2.16
C ARG A 81 -5.33 9.41 2.83
N LEU A 82 -6.62 9.34 2.50
CA LEU A 82 -7.52 8.30 2.99
C LEU A 82 -7.06 6.92 2.50
N THR A 83 -6.67 6.80 1.24
CA THR A 83 -6.14 5.56 0.67
C THR A 83 -4.85 5.10 1.37
N LEU A 84 -3.95 6.02 1.74
CA LEU A 84 -2.76 5.69 2.52
C LEU A 84 -3.11 5.23 3.93
N ILE A 85 -4.02 5.93 4.61
CA ILE A 85 -4.48 5.57 5.96
C ILE A 85 -5.08 4.17 5.96
N ASP A 86 -5.94 3.88 4.98
CA ASP A 86 -6.61 2.58 4.84
C ASP A 86 -5.62 1.45 4.59
N LEU A 87 -4.66 1.65 3.67
CA LEU A 87 -3.59 0.67 3.43
C LEU A 87 -2.77 0.40 4.70
N LEU A 88 -2.37 1.45 5.43
CA LEU A 88 -1.61 1.31 6.67
C LEU A 88 -2.42 0.64 7.78
N ALA A 89 -3.73 0.92 7.86
CA ALA A 89 -4.62 0.26 8.82
C ALA A 89 -4.70 -1.25 8.56
N ASN A 90 -4.87 -1.66 7.30
CA ASN A 90 -4.88 -3.08 6.92
C ASN A 90 -3.52 -3.75 7.17
N LEU A 91 -2.40 -3.04 6.93
CA LEU A 91 -1.08 -3.55 7.25
C LEU A 91 -0.85 -3.72 8.76
N CYS A 92 -1.27 -2.74 9.57
CA CYS A 92 -1.25 -2.83 11.03
C CYS A 92 -2.08 -4.01 11.54
N GLU A 93 -3.25 -4.25 10.95
CA GLU A 93 -4.09 -5.40 11.25
C GLU A 93 -3.36 -6.73 10.95
N ALA A 94 -2.67 -6.82 9.82
CA ALA A 94 -1.87 -7.99 9.46
C ALA A 94 -0.75 -8.27 10.48
N TYR A 95 0.01 -7.23 10.88
CA TYR A 95 1.03 -7.35 11.93
C TYR A 95 0.42 -7.73 13.29
N ARG A 96 -0.73 -7.17 13.67
CA ARG A 96 -1.40 -7.51 14.93
C ARG A 96 -1.77 -8.99 14.96
N ARG A 97 -2.37 -9.50 13.88
CA ARG A 97 -2.79 -10.90 13.76
C ARG A 97 -1.59 -11.87 13.82
N SER A 98 -0.47 -11.54 13.18
CA SER A 98 0.71 -12.41 13.19
C SER A 98 1.35 -12.53 14.58
N VAL A 99 1.33 -11.46 15.38
CA VAL A 99 1.80 -11.49 16.77
C VAL A 99 0.87 -12.34 17.63
N SER A 100 -0.45 -12.17 17.51
CA SER A 100 -1.42 -12.94 18.29
C SER A 100 -1.34 -14.45 18.03
N GLN A 101 -1.12 -14.86 16.78
CA GLN A 101 -0.95 -16.27 16.43
C GLN A 101 0.32 -16.88 17.05
N SER A 102 1.39 -16.09 17.13
CA SER A 102 2.66 -16.52 17.72
C SER A 102 2.55 -16.73 19.23
N SER A 103 1.79 -15.87 19.92
CA SER A 103 1.51 -15.99 21.36
C SER A 103 0.60 -17.18 21.70
N GLN A 104 -0.34 -17.55 20.83
CA GLN A 104 -1.23 -18.70 21.04
C GLN A 104 -0.50 -20.06 20.93
N ILE A 105 0.54 -20.15 20.10
CA ILE A 105 1.37 -21.36 19.99
C ILE A 105 2.14 -21.59 21.30
N GLN A 106 2.63 -20.53 21.95
CA GLN A 106 3.36 -20.66 23.22
C GLN A 106 2.48 -21.11 24.39
N HIS A 107 1.20 -20.73 24.40
CA HIS A 107 0.27 -21.12 25.48
C HIS A 107 -0.24 -22.57 25.34
N ASN A 108 -0.23 -23.16 24.13
CA ASN A 108 -0.65 -24.55 23.92
C ASN A 108 0.47 -25.59 24.14
N LEU A 109 1.67 -25.12 24.52
CA LEU A 109 2.85 -25.95 24.80
C LEU A 109 3.19 -26.01 26.31
N GLN A 110 2.35 -25.44 27.17
CA GLN A 110 2.38 -25.56 28.64
C GLN A 110 1.15 -26.32 29.14
#